data_AF-A0A966U2S2-F1
#
_entry.id   AF-A0A966U2S2-F1
#
_cell.length_a   1.000
_cell.length_b   1.000
_cell.length_c   1.000
_cell.angle_alpha   90.00
_cell.angle_beta   90.00
_cell.angle_gamma   90.00
#
_symmetry.space_group_name_H-M   'P 1'
#
loop_
_entity.id
_entity.type
_entity.pdbx_description
1 polymer ?
#
loop_
_entity_poly.entity_id
_entity_poly.type
_entity_poly.pdbx_seq_one_letter_code
_entity_poly.pdbx_strand_id
1 'polypeptide(L)'
;MSSNESRITGSILGMAWGDSISISSAHHKVSLLAPKRALRMRTLTEFAETSKQTTRPTPYTHAQNNSMLIPKPSDDTEWSVFVLQSLLNKEDPEKKWDDLVTIRSELRVRTGTAIALKNLERGYRPPESGHDNPHYFDDIAMIRSLGPA
;
A
#
# COMPACT_ATOMS: atom_id res chain seq x y z
N MET A 1 28.86 -5.25 5.72
CA MET A 1 27.70 -4.84 6.55
C MET A 1 27.85 -5.43 7.93
N SER A 2 27.61 -4.65 8.97
CA SER A 2 27.49 -5.16 10.34
C SER A 2 26.31 -6.12 10.46
N SER A 3 26.31 -7.00 11.48
CA SER A 3 25.17 -7.92 11.72
C SER A 3 23.83 -7.16 11.82
N ASN A 4 23.84 -5.96 12.42
CA ASN A 4 22.66 -5.11 12.54
C ASN A 4 22.24 -4.50 11.20
N GLU A 5 23.18 -4.00 10.38
CA GLU A 5 22.88 -3.50 9.04
C GLU A 5 22.26 -4.58 8.14
N SER A 6 22.78 -5.81 8.22
CA SER A 6 22.24 -6.95 7.47
C SER A 6 20.82 -7.28 7.91
N ARG A 7 20.52 -7.21 9.21
CA ARG A 7 19.15 -7.43 9.74
C ARG A 7 18.19 -6.34 9.28
N ILE A 8 18.57 -5.07 9.41
CA ILE A 8 17.74 -3.94 8.96
C ILE A 8 17.45 -4.06 7.46
N THR A 9 18.49 -4.30 6.67
CA THR A 9 18.36 -4.44 5.21
C THR A 9 17.48 -5.64 4.86
N GLY A 10 17.70 -6.79 5.49
CA GLY A 10 16.88 -7.99 5.29
C GLY A 10 15.41 -7.77 5.66
N SER A 11 15.12 -7.03 6.73
CA SER A 11 13.74 -6.69 7.12
C SER A 11 13.05 -5.80 6.09
N ILE A 12 13.72 -4.74 5.62
CA ILE A 12 13.15 -3.81 4.63
C ILE A 12 12.96 -4.52 3.28
N LEU A 13 13.97 -5.24 2.80
CA LEU A 13 13.88 -5.98 1.53
C LEU A 13 12.88 -7.13 1.61
N GLY A 14 12.80 -7.82 2.75
CA GLY A 14 11.84 -8.90 2.97
C GLY A 14 10.40 -8.40 2.97
N MET A 15 10.13 -7.26 3.62
CA MET A 15 8.83 -6.59 3.58
C MET A 15 8.47 -6.19 2.14
N ALA A 16 9.35 -5.47 1.44
CA ALA A 16 9.11 -5.01 0.07
C ALA A 16 8.91 -6.18 -0.90
N TRP A 17 9.64 -7.27 -0.71
CA TRP A 17 9.47 -8.50 -1.50
C TRP A 17 8.13 -9.18 -1.21
N GLY A 18 7.77 -9.34 0.07
CA GLY A 18 6.49 -9.92 0.48
C GLY A 18 5.29 -9.13 -0.06
N ASP A 19 5.38 -7.81 0.01
CA ASP A 19 4.41 -6.90 -0.61
C ASP A 19 4.35 -7.09 -2.14
N SER A 20 5.50 -7.21 -2.82
CA SER A 20 5.56 -7.34 -4.28
C SER A 20 4.87 -8.58 -4.87
N ILE A 21 4.69 -9.61 -4.05
CA ILE A 21 4.01 -10.87 -4.41
C ILE A 21 2.63 -11.00 -3.74
N SER A 22 2.18 -9.96 -3.03
CA SER A 22 0.92 -9.95 -2.30
C SER A 22 -0.30 -9.80 -3.22
N ILE A 23 -1.49 -10.04 -2.65
CA ILE A 23 -2.76 -9.74 -3.32
C ILE A 23 -2.93 -8.23 -3.57
N SER A 24 -2.37 -7.37 -2.70
CA SER A 24 -2.37 -5.92 -2.86
C SER A 24 -1.61 -5.52 -4.12
N SER A 25 -0.38 -6.01 -4.31
CA SER A 25 0.38 -5.79 -5.55
C SER A 25 -0.37 -6.28 -6.79
N ALA A 26 -0.97 -7.47 -6.73
CA ALA A 26 -1.79 -7.98 -7.82
C ALA A 26 -2.98 -7.06 -8.12
N HIS A 27 -3.68 -6.56 -7.10
CA HIS A 27 -4.81 -5.64 -7.24
C HIS A 27 -4.39 -4.29 -7.84
N HIS A 28 -3.25 -3.73 -7.40
CA HIS A 28 -2.66 -2.51 -7.96
C HIS A 28 -2.33 -2.70 -9.45
N LYS A 29 -1.73 -3.82 -9.82
CA LYS A 29 -1.43 -4.13 -11.23
C LYS A 29 -2.69 -4.30 -12.07
N VAL A 30 -3.73 -4.96 -11.55
CA VAL A 30 -5.01 -5.10 -12.26
C VAL A 30 -5.66 -3.75 -12.55
N SER A 31 -5.48 -2.76 -11.67
CA SER A 31 -5.99 -1.39 -11.90
C SER A 31 -5.28 -0.63 -13.02
N LEU A 32 -4.12 -1.09 -13.49
CA LEU A 32 -3.42 -0.53 -14.66
C LEU A 32 -3.97 -1.07 -15.99
N LEU A 33 -4.78 -2.12 -15.95
CA LEU A 33 -5.39 -2.72 -17.13
C LEU A 33 -6.62 -1.93 -17.58
N ALA A 34 -6.96 -2.03 -18.87
CA ALA A 34 -8.21 -1.49 -19.39
C ALA A 34 -9.44 -2.00 -18.59
N PRO A 35 -10.49 -1.18 -18.35
CA PRO A 35 -11.59 -1.52 -17.45
C PRO A 35 -12.25 -2.89 -17.71
N LYS A 36 -12.46 -3.25 -18.98
CA LYS A 36 -13.01 -4.56 -19.36
C LYS A 36 -12.15 -5.74 -18.90
N ARG A 37 -10.82 -5.58 -18.91
CA ARG A 37 -9.87 -6.61 -18.45
C ARG A 37 -9.85 -6.68 -16.93
N ALA A 38 -9.82 -5.53 -16.25
CA ALA A 38 -9.92 -5.49 -14.80
C ALA A 38 -11.22 -6.15 -14.29
N LEU A 39 -12.34 -5.91 -14.98
CA LEU A 39 -13.62 -6.56 -14.70
C LEU A 39 -13.54 -8.08 -14.90
N ARG A 40 -12.97 -8.53 -16.03
CA ARG A 40 -12.76 -9.97 -16.28
C ARG A 40 -11.99 -10.64 -15.14
N MET A 41 -10.95 -9.99 -14.61
CA MET A 41 -10.19 -10.53 -13.48
C MET A 41 -11.08 -10.72 -12.25
N ARG A 42 -11.94 -9.74 -11.93
CA ARG A 42 -12.89 -9.83 -10.81
C ARG A 42 -13.89 -10.97 -11.00
N THR A 43 -14.47 -11.10 -12.19
CA THR A 43 -15.41 -12.19 -12.51
C THR A 43 -14.75 -13.57 -12.44
N LEU A 44 -13.49 -13.70 -12.88
CA LEU A 44 -12.77 -14.96 -12.75
C LEU A 44 -12.46 -15.28 -11.28
N THR A 45 -12.14 -14.29 -10.46
CA THR A 45 -11.92 -14.48 -9.02
C THR A 45 -13.20 -15.01 -8.37
N GLU A 46 -14.34 -14.34 -8.63
CA GLU A 46 -15.65 -14.77 -8.15
C GLU A 46 -16.01 -16.19 -8.63
N PHE A 47 -15.73 -16.52 -9.89
CA PHE A 47 -15.94 -17.87 -10.41
C PHE A 47 -15.09 -18.90 -9.66
N ALA A 48 -13.82 -18.61 -9.39
CA ALA A 48 -12.95 -19.52 -8.65
C ALA A 48 -13.47 -19.75 -7.21
N GLU A 49 -13.88 -18.68 -6.53
CA GLU A 49 -14.46 -18.75 -5.18
C GLU A 49 -15.75 -19.57 -5.14
N THR A 50 -16.70 -19.27 -6.02
CA THR A 50 -17.99 -19.97 -6.12
C THR A 50 -17.84 -21.42 -6.57
N SER A 51 -16.82 -21.72 -7.38
CA SER A 51 -16.51 -23.06 -7.86
C SER A 51 -15.59 -23.85 -6.93
N LYS A 52 -15.24 -23.32 -5.75
CA LYS A 52 -14.32 -23.95 -4.78
C LYS A 52 -12.96 -24.30 -5.39
N GLN A 53 -12.48 -23.48 -6.32
CA GLN A 53 -11.18 -23.63 -6.96
C GLN A 53 -10.14 -22.80 -6.20
N THR A 54 -8.92 -23.35 -6.06
CA THR A 54 -7.78 -22.62 -5.50
C THR A 54 -7.04 -21.79 -6.53
N THR A 55 -7.42 -21.88 -7.80
CA THR A 55 -6.84 -21.12 -8.90
C THR A 55 -7.14 -19.64 -8.71
N ARG A 56 -6.13 -18.86 -8.33
CA ARG A 56 -6.22 -17.40 -8.38
C ARG A 56 -6.09 -17.01 -9.85
N PRO A 57 -7.05 -16.27 -10.42
CA PRO A 57 -6.86 -15.63 -11.70
C PRO A 57 -5.84 -14.52 -11.45
N THR A 58 -4.58 -14.88 -11.63
CA THR A 58 -3.50 -13.94 -11.83
C THR A 58 -3.69 -13.29 -13.19
N PRO A 59 -3.16 -12.07 -13.42
CA PRO A 59 -3.27 -11.36 -14.69
C PRO A 59 -2.50 -12.05 -15.84
N TYR A 60 -2.72 -13.35 -16.05
CA TYR A 60 -2.39 -14.07 -17.27
C TYR A 60 -3.53 -13.84 -18.25
N THR A 61 -3.33 -12.90 -19.15
CA THR A 61 -4.04 -12.93 -20.41
C THR A 61 -2.99 -13.00 -21.49
N HIS A 62 -3.15 -13.94 -22.43
CA HIS A 62 -2.45 -13.90 -23.71
C HIS A 62 -2.43 -12.45 -24.24
N ALA A 63 -1.27 -11.99 -24.74
CA ALA A 63 -1.04 -10.63 -25.25
C ALA A 63 -0.96 -9.49 -24.20
N GLN A 64 -0.36 -9.73 -23.03
CA GLN A 64 0.09 -8.65 -22.12
C GLN A 64 1.62 -8.52 -22.11
N ASN A 65 2.10 -7.33 -21.79
CA ASN A 65 3.53 -7.09 -21.59
C ASN A 65 4.04 -7.90 -20.39
N ASN A 66 5.23 -8.49 -20.51
CA ASN A 66 5.86 -9.27 -19.44
C ASN A 66 6.13 -8.44 -18.16
N SER A 67 6.12 -7.11 -18.25
CA SER A 67 6.23 -6.19 -17.12
C SER A 67 5.16 -6.42 -16.04
N MET A 68 4.02 -7.02 -16.40
CA MET A 68 2.95 -7.40 -15.45
C MET A 68 3.33 -8.60 -14.57
N LEU A 69 4.27 -9.43 -15.05
CA LEU A 69 4.79 -10.61 -14.35
C LEU A 69 5.91 -10.25 -13.37
N ILE A 70 6.52 -9.09 -13.55
CA ILE A 70 7.59 -8.63 -12.67
C ILE A 70 6.97 -8.31 -11.30
N PRO A 71 7.45 -8.91 -10.21
CA PRO A 71 7.06 -8.50 -8.86
C PRO A 71 7.37 -7.02 -8.68
N LYS A 72 6.36 -6.26 -8.26
CA LYS A 72 6.49 -4.83 -7.97
C LYS A 72 5.81 -4.55 -6.65
N PRO A 73 6.46 -3.87 -5.70
CA PRO A 73 5.83 -3.47 -4.46
C PRO A 73 4.56 -2.64 -4.70
N SER A 74 3.65 -2.64 -3.72
CA SER A 74 2.40 -1.90 -3.73
C SER A 74 2.46 -0.68 -2.81
N ASP A 75 1.30 -0.14 -2.43
CA ASP A 75 1.20 1.02 -1.55
C ASP A 75 1.86 0.77 -0.18
N ASP A 76 1.89 -0.47 0.28
CA ASP A 76 2.51 -0.86 1.55
C ASP A 76 3.98 -0.43 1.62
N THR A 77 4.75 -0.78 0.59
CA THR A 77 6.15 -0.36 0.50
C THR A 77 6.29 1.14 0.28
N GLU A 78 5.40 1.77 -0.49
CA GLU A 78 5.42 3.23 -0.69
C GLU A 78 5.25 3.98 0.64
N TRP A 79 4.29 3.55 1.48
CA TRP A 79 4.05 4.15 2.79
C TRP A 79 5.18 3.91 3.79
N SER A 80 5.79 2.72 3.79
CA SER A 80 6.97 2.46 4.62
C SER A 80 8.15 3.32 4.20
N VAL A 81 8.40 3.45 2.89
CA VAL A 81 9.48 4.32 2.37
C VAL A 81 9.20 5.78 2.72
N PHE A 82 7.96 6.26 2.60
CA PHE A 82 7.58 7.61 2.99
C PHE A 82 7.94 7.92 4.45
N VAL A 83 7.60 7.02 5.38
CA VAL A 83 7.94 7.20 6.81
C VAL A 83 9.44 7.09 7.06
N LEU A 84 10.11 6.09 6.48
CA LEU A 84 11.55 5.91 6.64
C LEU A 84 12.35 7.11 6.13
N GLN A 85 11.96 7.68 4.98
CA GLN A 85 12.59 8.88 4.45
C GLN A 85 12.40 10.08 5.38
N SER A 86 11.19 10.27 5.92
CA SER A 86 10.91 11.31 6.91
C SER A 86 11.79 11.18 8.15
N LEU A 87 11.97 9.96 8.67
CA LEU A 87 12.81 9.68 9.83
C LEU A 87 14.30 9.94 9.53
N LEU A 88 14.80 9.43 8.41
CA LEU A 88 16.20 9.61 8.00
C LEU A 88 16.55 11.09 7.79
N ASN A 89 15.61 11.87 7.25
CA ASN A 89 15.77 13.30 7.02
C ASN A 89 15.48 14.15 8.28
N LYS A 90 15.03 13.53 9.39
CA LYS A 90 14.61 14.22 10.62
C LYS A 90 13.54 15.29 10.37
N GLU A 91 12.61 14.98 9.47
CA GLU A 91 11.48 15.86 9.14
C GLU A 91 10.43 15.79 10.25
N ASP A 92 9.71 16.89 10.44
CA ASP A 92 8.54 16.95 11.32
C ASP A 92 7.41 16.08 10.75
N PRO A 93 6.99 15.01 11.45
CA PRO A 93 5.91 14.15 11.00
C PRO A 93 4.62 14.93 10.73
N GLU A 94 4.22 15.86 11.60
CA GLU A 94 2.94 16.59 11.44
C GLU A 94 2.94 17.38 10.15
N LYS A 95 4.03 18.12 9.89
CA LYS A 95 4.20 18.87 8.65
C LYS A 95 4.16 17.97 7.41
N LYS A 96 4.78 16.78 7.44
CA LYS A 96 4.74 15.84 6.31
C LYS A 96 3.33 15.35 6.00
N TRP A 97 2.51 15.16 7.03
CA TRP A 97 1.10 14.82 6.84
C TRP A 97 0.28 16.00 6.33
N ASP A 98 0.58 17.22 6.78
CA ASP A 98 -0.03 18.45 6.24
C ASP A 98 0.33 18.64 4.75
N ASP A 99 1.58 18.35 4.33
CA ASP A 99 1.99 18.39 2.92
C ASP A 99 1.13 17.44 2.06
N LEU A 100 0.80 16.23 2.56
CA LEU A 100 -0.08 15.29 1.87
C LEU A 100 -1.52 15.80 1.75
N VAL A 101 -2.00 16.61 2.69
CA VAL A 101 -3.33 17.25 2.59
C VAL A 101 -3.39 18.16 1.37
N THR A 102 -2.31 18.88 1.06
CA THR A 102 -2.27 19.82 -0.08
C THR A 102 -2.45 19.14 -1.44
N ILE A 103 -2.04 17.88 -1.56
CA ILE A 103 -2.13 17.07 -2.78
C ILE A 103 -3.18 15.94 -2.68
N ARG A 104 -4.06 15.97 -1.67
CA ARG A 104 -4.97 14.85 -1.34
C ARG A 104 -5.82 14.37 -2.52
N SER A 105 -6.23 15.26 -3.43
CA SER A 105 -7.03 14.91 -4.61
C SER A 105 -6.28 14.10 -5.66
N GLU A 106 -4.94 14.10 -5.62
CA GLU A 106 -4.07 13.39 -6.55
C GLU A 106 -3.58 12.05 -5.98
N LEU A 107 -3.72 11.87 -4.66
CA LEU A 107 -3.23 10.68 -3.98
C LEU A 107 -4.19 9.49 -4.14
N ARG A 108 -3.63 8.33 -4.46
CA ARG A 108 -4.30 7.04 -4.33
C ARG A 108 -3.89 6.40 -3.02
N VAL A 109 -4.80 6.36 -2.06
CA VAL A 109 -4.52 5.90 -0.69
C VAL A 109 -5.60 4.94 -0.20
N ARG A 110 -5.29 4.18 0.86
CA ARG A 110 -6.28 3.35 1.55
C ARG A 110 -7.36 4.21 2.18
N THR A 111 -8.56 3.66 2.36
CA THR A 111 -9.71 4.38 2.91
C THR A 111 -9.41 5.03 4.26
N GLY A 112 -8.71 4.32 5.16
CA GLY A 112 -8.29 4.86 6.45
C GLY A 112 -7.42 6.12 6.31
N THR A 113 -6.40 6.06 5.46
CA THR A 113 -5.55 7.23 5.15
C THR A 113 -6.32 8.37 4.50
N ALA A 114 -7.24 8.09 3.58
CA ALA A 114 -8.06 9.12 2.93
C ALA A 114 -8.92 9.88 3.95
N ILE A 115 -9.51 9.16 4.92
CA ILE A 115 -10.30 9.74 5.99
C ILE A 115 -9.42 10.55 6.94
N ALA A 116 -8.25 10.02 7.32
CA ALA A 116 -7.30 10.74 8.17
C ALA A 116 -6.86 12.08 7.53
N LEU A 117 -6.49 12.08 6.25
CA LEU A 117 -6.13 13.31 5.52
C LEU A 117 -7.30 14.29 5.45
N LYS A 118 -8.53 13.80 5.27
CA LYS A 118 -9.74 14.65 5.30
C LYS A 118 -10.02 15.22 6.70
N ASN A 119 -9.69 14.50 7.76
CA ASN A 119 -9.80 15.01 9.13
C ASN A 119 -8.75 16.10 9.40
N LEU A 120 -7.51 15.90 8.93
CA LEU A 120 -6.46 16.93 8.99
C LEU A 120 -6.84 18.20 8.22
N GLU A 121 -7.44 18.05 7.03
CA GLU A 121 -7.98 19.15 6.20
C GLU A 121 -9.04 19.98 6.95
N ARG A 122 -9.80 19.33 7.85
CA ARG A 122 -10.83 19.97 8.69
C ARG A 122 -10.28 20.58 9.99
N GLY A 123 -8.97 20.48 10.23
CA GLY A 123 -8.32 21.00 11.42
C GLY A 123 -8.27 20.03 12.61
N TYR A 124 -8.80 18.81 12.48
CA TYR A 124 -8.58 17.79 13.52
C TYR A 124 -7.10 17.41 13.54
N ARG A 125 -6.60 17.05 14.73
CA ARG A 125 -5.20 16.65 14.92
C ARG A 125 -5.11 15.33 15.68
N PRO A 126 -3.99 14.60 15.62
CA PRO A 126 -3.82 13.39 16.41
C PRO A 126 -4.03 13.66 17.91
N PRO A 127 -4.66 12.74 18.66
CA PRO A 127 -5.17 11.44 18.19
C PRO A 127 -6.58 11.49 17.56
N GLU A 128 -7.31 12.60 17.67
CA GLU A 128 -8.71 12.76 17.21
C GLU A 128 -8.86 12.52 15.71
N SER A 129 -7.91 13.01 14.91
CA SER A 129 -7.90 12.80 13.45
C SER A 129 -7.86 11.32 13.04
N GLY A 130 -7.36 10.45 13.93
CA GLY A 130 -7.37 8.99 13.79
C GLY A 130 -8.56 8.33 14.47
N HIS A 131 -8.93 8.72 15.70
CA HIS A 131 -10.03 8.10 16.46
C HIS A 131 -11.38 8.21 15.74
N ASP A 132 -11.66 9.35 15.11
CA ASP A 132 -12.90 9.57 14.34
C ASP A 132 -12.77 9.03 12.90
N ASN A 133 -12.20 7.83 12.78
CA ASN A 133 -12.04 7.09 11.54
C ASN A 133 -12.75 5.73 11.67
N PRO A 134 -13.79 5.45 10.88
CA PRO A 134 -14.41 4.12 10.83
C PRO A 134 -13.42 2.99 10.49
N HIS A 135 -12.28 3.33 9.87
CA HIS A 135 -11.16 2.43 9.58
C HIS A 135 -9.98 2.63 10.55
N TYR A 136 -10.22 3.13 11.77
CA TYR A 136 -9.18 3.34 12.80
C TYR A 136 -8.36 2.07 13.09
N PHE A 137 -8.97 0.89 12.99
CA PHE A 137 -8.34 -0.41 13.21
C PHE A 137 -7.75 -1.03 11.93
N ASP A 138 -7.32 -0.22 10.96
CA ASP A 138 -6.59 -0.73 9.80
C ASP A 138 -5.14 -1.13 10.15
N ASP A 139 -4.54 -1.93 9.27
CA ASP A 139 -3.18 -2.45 9.44
C ASP A 139 -2.11 -1.55 8.81
N ILE A 140 -2.49 -0.40 8.24
CA ILE A 140 -1.54 0.44 7.49
C ILE A 140 -0.49 1.06 8.41
N ALA A 141 -0.84 1.33 9.67
CA ALA A 141 0.10 1.81 10.68
C ALA A 141 1.19 0.79 11.00
N MET A 142 0.85 -0.51 11.02
CA MET A 142 1.80 -1.59 11.27
C MET A 142 2.90 -1.62 10.21
N ILE A 143 2.51 -1.52 8.93
CA ILE A 143 3.43 -1.64 7.80
C ILE A 143 4.47 -0.50 7.80
N ARG A 144 4.04 0.72 8.12
CA ARG A 144 4.90 1.91 8.17
C ARG A 144 5.60 2.15 9.52
N SER A 145 5.33 1.33 10.54
CA SER A 145 6.05 1.34 11.81
C SER A 145 7.40 0.61 11.77
N LEU A 146 7.69 -0.07 10.65
CA LEU A 146 8.95 -0.76 10.44
C LEU A 146 10.06 0.26 10.20
N GLY A 147 10.69 0.70 11.29
CA GLY A 147 11.85 1.59 11.30
C GLY A 147 12.79 1.26 12.45
N PRO A 148 14.08 1.64 12.37
CA PRO A 148 15.01 1.48 13.47
C PRO A 148 14.53 2.33 14.66
N ALA A 149 14.44 1.69 15.83
CA ALA A 149 14.39 2.37 17.12
C ALA A 149 15.78 2.90 17.49
#